data_AF-A0A497D8S5-F1
#
_entry.id   AF-A0A497D8S5-F1
#
_cell.length_a   1.000
_cell.length_b   1.000
_cell.length_c   1.000
_cell.angle_alpha   90.00
_cell.angle_beta   90.00
_cell.angle_gamma   90.00
#
_symmetry.space_group_name_H-M   'P 1'
#
loop_
_entity.id
_entity.type
_entity.pdbx_description
1 polymer ?
#
loop_
_entity_poly.entity_id
_entity_poly.type
_entity_poly.pdbx_seq_one_letter_code
_entity_poly.pdbx_strand_id
1 'polypeptide(L)'
;MLFLMTGFSQDQQNDAAQIKKLETKLENMTHRFDRLEKMNEDLLWYQKVGDVAFIDKVYITGPPNPHIKNPTAMGVDNPVKFWNYVFIPKNIDPSKKYPLLVFPHGGVHGDFTTYYQHIIREMMAQGYIVIAPEYRG
;
A
#
# COMPACT_ATOMS: atom_id res chain seq x y z
N MET A 1 39.30 -22.56 -50.65
CA MET A 1 38.46 -21.38 -50.36
C MET A 1 37.47 -21.78 -49.29
N LEU A 2 37.30 -20.91 -48.28
CA LEU A 2 36.27 -20.93 -47.22
C LEU A 2 36.45 -21.91 -46.03
N PHE A 3 37.09 -21.40 -44.97
CA PHE A 3 36.88 -21.88 -43.60
C PHE A 3 35.78 -21.01 -42.97
N LEU A 4 34.64 -21.61 -42.65
CA LEU A 4 33.49 -20.94 -42.01
C LEU A 4 33.79 -20.71 -40.53
N MET A 5 33.81 -19.44 -40.09
CA MET A 5 33.79 -19.07 -38.68
C MET A 5 32.36 -19.13 -38.13
N THR A 6 32.07 -20.13 -37.31
CA THR A 6 30.81 -20.27 -36.54
C THR A 6 31.02 -20.01 -35.04
N GLY A 7 31.93 -19.11 -34.67
CA GLY A 7 32.38 -18.94 -33.28
C GLY A 7 31.73 -17.84 -32.44
N PHE A 8 30.99 -16.88 -33.02
CA PHE A 8 30.58 -15.65 -32.29
C PHE A 8 29.09 -15.58 -31.90
N SER A 9 28.26 -16.54 -32.32
CA SER A 9 26.80 -16.45 -32.09
C SER A 9 26.34 -16.98 -30.72
N GLN A 10 27.10 -17.87 -30.08
CA GLN A 10 26.70 -18.47 -28.79
C GLN A 10 26.98 -17.56 -27.59
N ASP A 11 28.07 -16.78 -27.63
CA ASP A 11 28.49 -15.91 -26.53
C ASP A 11 27.53 -14.71 -26.39
N GLN A 12 27.17 -14.08 -27.51
CA GLN A 12 26.24 -12.95 -27.54
C GLN A 12 24.80 -13.31 -27.10
N GLN A 13 24.37 -14.55 -27.36
CA GLN A 13 23.08 -15.07 -26.89
C GLN A 13 23.09 -15.37 -25.38
N ASN A 14 24.23 -15.81 -24.84
CA ASN A 14 24.42 -16.03 -23.41
C ASN A 14 24.44 -14.70 -22.64
N ASP A 15 25.12 -13.69 -23.18
CA ASP A 15 25.16 -12.34 -22.60
C ASP A 15 23.78 -11.69 -22.56
N ALA A 16 23.00 -11.79 -23.65
CA ALA A 16 21.63 -11.26 -23.69
C ALA A 16 20.71 -11.95 -22.66
N ALA A 17 20.86 -13.26 -22.47
CA ALA A 17 20.12 -14.01 -21.45
C ALA A 17 20.54 -13.61 -20.03
N GLN A 18 21.82 -13.33 -19.80
CA GLN A 18 22.34 -12.84 -18.52
C GLN A 18 21.85 -11.42 -18.22
N ILE A 19 21.86 -10.52 -19.20
CA ILE A 19 21.32 -9.15 -19.08
C ILE A 19 19.84 -9.21 -18.70
N LYS A 20 19.04 -9.98 -19.42
CA LYS A 20 17.61 -10.15 -19.10
C LYS A 20 17.40 -10.68 -17.68
N LYS A 21 18.23 -11.63 -17.24
CA LYS A 21 18.19 -12.15 -15.87
C LYS A 21 18.55 -11.09 -14.83
N LEU A 22 19.49 -10.19 -15.13
CA LEU A 22 19.84 -9.05 -14.27
C LEU A 22 18.71 -8.02 -14.22
N GLU A 23 18.09 -7.69 -15.35
CA GLU A 23 16.92 -6.80 -15.42
C GLU A 23 15.77 -7.33 -14.57
N THR A 24 15.40 -8.61 -14.72
CA THR A 24 14.37 -9.23 -13.89
C THR A 24 14.75 -9.23 -12.41
N LYS A 25 16.03 -9.40 -12.06
CA LYS A 25 16.47 -9.27 -10.66
C LYS A 25 16.30 -7.85 -10.14
N LEU A 26 16.63 -6.84 -10.94
CA LEU A 26 16.47 -5.43 -10.58
C LEU A 26 15.00 -5.08 -10.37
N GLU A 27 14.10 -5.50 -11.27
CA GLU A 27 12.66 -5.29 -11.13
C GLU A 27 12.12 -5.93 -9.84
N ASN A 28 12.49 -7.19 -9.56
CA ASN A 28 12.15 -7.86 -8.32
C ASN A 28 12.70 -7.13 -7.08
N MET A 29 13.90 -6.54 -7.17
CA MET A 29 14.48 -5.74 -6.10
C MET A 29 13.68 -4.46 -5.86
N THR A 30 13.30 -3.74 -6.92
CA THR A 30 12.43 -2.54 -6.82
C THR A 30 11.14 -2.87 -6.09
N HIS A 31 10.44 -3.94 -6.49
CA HIS A 31 9.23 -4.36 -5.79
C HIS A 31 9.45 -4.71 -4.31
N ARG A 32 10.61 -5.27 -3.96
CA ARG A 32 10.96 -5.53 -2.56
C ARG A 32 11.21 -4.24 -1.80
N PHE A 33 11.83 -3.24 -2.42
CA PHE A 33 12.01 -1.92 -1.81
C PHE A 33 10.67 -1.23 -1.57
N ASP A 34 9.74 -1.27 -2.53
CA ASP A 34 8.39 -0.71 -2.34
C ASP A 34 7.68 -1.33 -1.13
N ARG A 35 7.80 -2.65 -0.94
CA ARG A 35 7.23 -3.32 0.24
C ARG A 35 7.93 -2.93 1.55
N LEU A 36 9.25 -2.77 1.52
CA LEU A 36 10.00 -2.32 2.69
C LEU A 36 9.62 -0.89 3.08
N GLU A 37 9.42 -0.01 2.11
CA GLU A 37 8.94 1.35 2.33
C GLU A 37 7.57 1.34 3.02
N LYS A 38 6.61 0.53 2.52
CA LYS A 38 5.30 0.35 3.16
C LYS A 38 5.38 -0.18 4.59
N MET A 39 6.25 -1.16 4.86
CA MET A 39 6.47 -1.67 6.22
C MET A 39 7.12 -0.63 7.14
N ASN A 40 8.00 0.22 6.59
CA ASN A 40 8.61 1.30 7.34
C ASN A 40 7.59 2.38 7.70
N GLU A 41 6.66 2.71 6.80
CA GLU A 41 5.53 3.61 7.11
C GLU A 41 4.65 3.06 8.23
N ASP A 42 4.35 1.76 8.24
CA ASP A 42 3.64 1.10 9.35
C ASP A 42 4.33 1.35 10.69
N LEU A 43 5.65 1.18 10.74
CA LEU A 43 6.44 1.45 11.94
C LEU A 43 6.46 2.93 12.32
N LEU A 44 6.62 3.82 11.33
CA LEU A 44 6.66 5.26 11.55
C LEU A 44 5.35 5.79 12.15
N TRP A 45 4.20 5.21 11.81
CA TRP A 45 2.93 5.56 12.46
C TRP A 45 3.00 5.36 13.98
N TYR A 46 3.49 4.20 14.44
CA TYR A 46 3.67 3.96 15.87
C TYR A 46 4.64 4.95 16.52
N GLN A 47 5.70 5.37 15.81
CA GLN A 47 6.66 6.34 16.34
C GLN A 47 6.12 7.78 16.38
N LYS A 48 5.34 8.19 15.37
CA LYS A 48 4.90 9.59 15.20
C LYS A 48 3.60 9.91 15.93
N VAL A 49 2.70 8.96 16.07
CA VAL A 49 1.38 9.18 16.71
C VAL A 49 1.04 8.15 17.79
N GLY A 50 1.90 7.16 18.03
CA GLY A 50 1.66 6.13 19.05
C GLY A 50 1.73 6.65 20.49
N ASP A 51 2.12 7.91 20.72
CA ASP A 51 1.98 8.60 22.00
C ASP A 51 0.53 9.04 22.26
N VAL A 52 -0.21 9.46 21.22
CA VAL A 52 -1.59 9.98 21.33
C VAL A 52 -2.67 8.99 20.94
N ALA A 53 -2.36 7.98 20.12
CA ALA A 53 -3.32 7.02 19.59
C ALA A 53 -2.94 5.56 19.91
N PHE A 54 -3.96 4.73 20.09
CA PHE A 54 -3.88 3.31 19.77
C PHE A 54 -4.03 3.17 18.26
N ILE A 55 -3.14 2.38 17.65
CA ILE A 55 -3.05 2.23 16.21
C ILE A 55 -3.24 0.75 15.88
N ASP A 56 -4.07 0.48 14.89
CA ASP A 56 -4.23 -0.86 14.31
C ASP A 56 -4.25 -0.75 12.78
N LYS A 57 -3.91 -1.83 12.09
CA LYS A 57 -4.00 -1.95 10.65
C LYS A 57 -4.84 -3.17 10.30
N VAL A 58 -6.06 -2.92 9.86
CA VAL A 58 -7.06 -3.95 9.62
C VAL A 58 -7.28 -4.15 8.12
N TYR A 59 -7.49 -5.40 7.71
CA TYR A 59 -7.89 -5.72 6.34
C TYR A 59 -9.40 -5.87 6.29
N ILE A 60 -10.08 -4.93 5.61
CA ILE A 60 -11.54 -5.02 5.48
C ILE A 60 -11.89 -5.80 4.21
N THR A 61 -12.99 -6.54 4.27
CA THR A 61 -13.53 -7.30 3.14
C THR A 61 -15.03 -7.07 3.04
N GLY A 62 -15.54 -6.92 1.82
CA GLY A 62 -16.96 -6.72 1.54
C GLY A 62 -17.38 -7.35 0.21
N PRO A 63 -18.70 -7.48 -0.02
CA PRO A 63 -19.22 -7.96 -1.29
C PRO A 63 -18.81 -7.03 -2.44
N PRO A 64 -18.87 -7.50 -3.70
CA PRO A 64 -18.72 -6.63 -4.86
C PRO A 64 -19.70 -5.46 -4.82
N ASN A 65 -19.36 -4.36 -5.50
CA ASN A 65 -20.21 -3.17 -5.52
C ASN A 65 -21.62 -3.55 -6.06
N PRO A 66 -22.69 -3.41 -5.28
CA PRO A 66 -24.03 -3.79 -5.73
C PRO A 66 -24.60 -2.83 -6.80
N HIS A 67 -24.01 -1.65 -6.97
CA HIS A 67 -24.46 -0.62 -7.91
C HIS A 67 -23.50 -0.50 -9.10
N ILE A 68 -23.54 -1.51 -9.98
CA ILE A 68 -22.72 -1.55 -11.19
C ILE A 68 -23.46 -0.90 -12.36
N LYS A 69 -22.91 0.20 -12.90
CA LYS A 69 -23.45 0.87 -14.10
C LYS A 69 -23.12 0.14 -15.39
N ASN A 70 -21.93 -0.47 -15.47
CA ASN A 70 -21.49 -1.26 -16.62
C ASN A 70 -21.13 -2.69 -16.16
N PRO A 71 -22.01 -3.67 -16.37
CA PRO A 71 -21.79 -5.06 -15.93
C PRO A 71 -20.56 -5.74 -16.54
N THR A 72 -19.99 -5.22 -17.63
CA THR A 72 -18.81 -5.81 -18.28
C THR A 72 -17.51 -5.06 -17.96
N ALA A 73 -17.56 -4.06 -17.07
CA ALA A 73 -16.36 -3.35 -16.65
C ALA A 73 -15.39 -4.29 -15.89
N MET A 74 -14.10 -3.97 -15.96
CA MET A 74 -13.09 -4.75 -15.26
C MET A 74 -13.29 -4.65 -13.75
N GLY A 75 -13.32 -5.81 -13.07
CA GLY A 75 -13.42 -5.89 -11.62
C GLY A 75 -14.82 -5.70 -11.04
N VAL A 76 -15.87 -5.81 -11.85
CA VAL A 76 -17.28 -5.74 -11.43
C VAL A 76 -17.62 -6.77 -10.33
N ASP A 77 -17.13 -7.99 -10.48
CA ASP A 77 -17.34 -9.07 -9.51
C ASP A 77 -16.26 -9.14 -8.43
N ASN A 78 -15.31 -8.20 -8.42
CA ASN A 78 -14.26 -8.21 -7.42
C ASN A 78 -14.83 -7.80 -6.06
N PRO A 79 -14.55 -8.58 -4.99
CA PRO A 79 -14.92 -8.15 -3.65
C PRO A 79 -14.13 -6.89 -3.27
N VAL A 80 -14.77 -6.01 -2.50
CA VAL A 80 -14.09 -4.85 -1.92
C VAL A 80 -13.14 -5.36 -0.85
N LYS A 81 -11.83 -5.15 -1.03
CA LYS A 81 -10.83 -5.55 -0.04
C LYS A 81 -9.64 -4.60 -0.06
N PHE A 82 -9.29 -4.06 1.10
CA PHE A 82 -8.13 -3.17 1.24
C PHE A 82 -7.75 -2.98 2.72
N TRP A 83 -6.52 -2.52 2.94
CA TRP A 83 -6.00 -2.22 4.26
C TRP A 83 -6.57 -0.90 4.79
N ASN A 84 -6.73 -0.78 6.09
CA ASN A 84 -7.13 0.46 6.74
C ASN A 84 -6.32 0.65 8.01
N TYR A 85 -5.83 1.87 8.23
CA TYR A 85 -5.34 2.24 9.55
C TYR A 85 -6.51 2.68 10.42
N VAL A 86 -6.46 2.31 11.68
CA VAL A 86 -7.42 2.73 12.70
C VAL A 86 -6.65 3.48 13.77
N PHE A 87 -7.10 4.69 14.08
CA PHE A 87 -6.54 5.53 15.13
C PHE A 87 -7.61 5.81 16.19
N ILE A 88 -7.32 5.42 17.43
CA ILE A 88 -8.21 5.61 18.58
C ILE A 88 -7.47 6.47 19.61
N PRO A 89 -8.02 7.60 20.07
CA PRO A 89 -7.37 8.44 21.08
C PRO A 89 -7.08 7.66 22.37
N LYS A 90 -5.89 7.81 22.96
CA LYS A 90 -5.52 7.08 24.18
C LYS A 90 -6.30 7.48 25.43
N ASN A 91 -6.86 8.67 25.44
CA ASN A 91 -7.64 9.23 26.55
C ASN A 91 -9.15 8.97 26.42
N ILE A 92 -9.55 8.07 25.52
CA ILE A 92 -10.96 7.75 25.27
C ILE A 92 -11.58 6.99 26.45
N ASP A 93 -12.86 7.25 26.73
CA ASP A 93 -13.66 6.51 27.70
C ASP A 93 -14.50 5.46 26.96
N PRO A 94 -14.21 4.14 27.10
CA PRO A 94 -14.92 3.10 26.36
C PRO A 94 -16.44 3.03 26.62
N SER A 95 -16.93 3.66 27.70
CA SER A 95 -18.36 3.71 28.01
C SER A 95 -19.13 4.76 27.20
N LYS A 96 -18.42 5.65 26.49
CA LYS A 96 -19.00 6.76 25.72
C LYS A 96 -19.00 6.50 24.23
N LYS A 97 -19.82 7.27 23.51
CA LYS A 97 -19.88 7.27 22.05
C LYS A 97 -19.02 8.39 21.49
N TYR A 98 -18.31 8.09 20.40
CA TYR A 98 -17.43 9.02 19.71
C TYR A 98 -17.76 9.04 18.21
N PRO A 99 -17.60 10.19 17.55
CA PRO A 99 -17.70 10.28 16.10
C PRO A 99 -16.58 9.47 15.43
N LEU A 100 -16.96 8.69 14.42
CA LEU A 100 -16.02 8.02 13.50
C LEU A 100 -15.83 8.89 12.26
N LEU A 101 -14.59 9.19 11.92
CA LEU A 101 -14.21 9.86 10.68
C LEU A 101 -13.53 8.89 9.72
N VAL A 102 -13.96 8.91 8.47
CA VAL A 102 -13.26 8.23 7.38
C VAL A 102 -12.34 9.23 6.71
N PHE A 103 -11.04 8.95 6.69
CA PHE A 103 -10.05 9.86 6.15
C PHE A 103 -9.34 9.24 4.92
N PRO A 104 -9.87 9.47 3.71
CA PRO A 104 -9.22 9.02 2.49
C PRO A 104 -7.99 9.90 2.18
N HIS A 105 -6.84 9.27 1.92
CA HIS A 105 -5.68 10.01 1.41
C HIS A 105 -5.91 10.53 -0.01
N GLY A 106 -5.11 11.54 -0.37
CA GLY A 106 -5.08 12.09 -1.71
C GLY A 106 -4.19 11.30 -2.68
N GLY A 107 -4.34 11.60 -3.97
CA GLY A 107 -3.56 11.02 -5.06
C GLY A 107 -4.08 9.67 -5.55
N VAL A 108 -4.35 9.57 -6.85
CA VAL A 108 -4.83 8.32 -7.50
C VAL A 108 -3.81 7.18 -7.43
N HIS A 109 -2.54 7.52 -7.18
CA HIS A 109 -1.44 6.59 -6.95
C HIS A 109 -0.72 6.87 -5.63
N GLY A 110 -1.36 7.59 -4.69
CA GLY A 110 -0.79 7.89 -3.37
C GLY A 110 -1.00 6.76 -2.37
N ASP A 111 -0.24 6.79 -1.29
CA ASP A 111 -0.41 5.93 -0.10
C ASP A 111 -0.75 6.81 1.12
N PHE A 112 -1.32 6.21 2.16
CA PHE A 112 -1.51 6.80 3.47
C PHE A 112 -0.22 6.79 4.29
N THR A 113 0.61 7.81 4.07
CA THR A 113 1.91 7.95 4.74
C THR A 113 1.86 8.88 5.94
N THR A 114 2.94 8.88 6.74
CA THR A 114 3.13 9.77 7.88
C THR A 114 3.21 11.27 7.54
N TYR A 115 3.11 11.64 6.25
CA TYR A 115 2.81 13.01 5.82
C TYR A 115 1.57 13.58 6.56
N TYR A 116 0.55 12.75 6.76
CA TYR A 116 -0.71 13.13 7.41
C TYR A 116 -0.67 13.12 8.94
N GLN A 117 0.49 12.89 9.56
CA GLN A 117 0.62 12.73 11.02
C GLN A 117 -0.01 13.90 11.81
N HIS A 118 0.14 15.14 11.34
CA HIS A 118 -0.33 16.32 12.04
C HIS A 118 -1.87 16.37 12.06
N ILE A 119 -2.51 15.97 10.96
CA ILE A 119 -3.97 15.86 10.85
C ILE A 119 -4.49 14.78 11.79
N ILE A 120 -3.84 13.60 11.81
CA ILE A 120 -4.23 12.52 12.73
C ILE A 120 -4.11 12.98 14.18
N ARG A 121 -3.00 13.63 14.55
CA ARG A 121 -2.81 14.14 15.93
C ARG A 121 -3.89 15.16 16.30
N GLU A 122 -4.27 16.04 15.39
CA GLU A 122 -5.37 16.99 15.62
C GLU A 122 -6.70 16.27 15.83
N MET A 123 -7.03 15.28 15.00
CA MET A 123 -8.23 14.47 15.15
C MET A 123 -8.25 13.71 16.48
N MET A 124 -7.09 13.18 16.92
CA MET A 124 -6.97 12.51 18.21
C MET A 124 -7.19 13.48 19.37
N ALA A 125 -6.65 14.71 19.28
CA ALA A 125 -6.84 15.74 20.30
C ALA A 125 -8.31 16.17 20.42
N GLN A 126 -9.05 16.16 19.31
CA GLN A 126 -10.49 16.46 19.29
C GLN A 126 -11.37 15.25 19.66
N GLY A 127 -10.78 14.08 19.89
CA GLY A 127 -11.50 12.88 20.34
C GLY A 127 -12.21 12.09 19.24
N TYR A 128 -11.82 12.25 17.97
CA TYR A 128 -12.35 11.44 16.88
C TYR A 128 -11.71 10.05 16.86
N ILE A 129 -12.52 9.02 16.56
CA ILE A 129 -11.99 7.75 16.07
C ILE A 129 -11.81 7.90 14.57
N VAL A 130 -10.65 7.53 14.03
CA VAL A 130 -10.34 7.73 12.61
C VAL A 130 -10.07 6.37 11.96
N ILE A 131 -10.70 6.13 10.81
CA ILE A 131 -10.34 5.05 9.89
C ILE A 131 -9.78 5.66 8.61
N ALA A 132 -8.58 5.25 8.22
CA ALA A 132 -7.89 5.75 7.04
C ALA A 132 -7.69 4.59 6.04
N PRO A 133 -8.51 4.53 4.96
CA PRO A 133 -8.36 3.56 3.88
C PRO A 133 -7.00 3.66 3.18
N GLU A 134 -6.34 2.51 3.01
CA GLU A 134 -5.17 2.30 2.16
C GLU A 134 -5.58 1.45 0.96
N TYR A 135 -6.11 2.13 -0.06
CA TYR A 135 -6.69 1.48 -1.24
C TYR A 135 -5.66 1.22 -2.35
N ARG A 136 -4.40 1.66 -2.20
CA ARG A 136 -3.35 1.40 -3.20
C ARG A 136 -2.80 -0.04 -3.17
N GLY A 137 -3.17 -0.83 -2.16
CA GLY A 137 -2.90 -2.28 -2.11
C GLY A 137 -1.45 -2.64 -1.78
#